data_AF-D7FSQ1-F1
#
_entry.id   AF-D7FSQ1-F1
#
_cell.length_a   1.000
_cell.length_b   1.000
_cell.length_c   1.000
_cell.angle_alpha   90.00
_cell.angle_beta   90.00
_cell.angle_gamma   90.00
#
_symmetry.space_group_name_H-M   'P 1'
#
loop_
_entity.id
_entity.type
_entity.pdbx_description
1 polymer ?
#
loop_
_entity_poly.entity_id
_entity_poly.type
_entity_poly.pdbx_seq_one_letter_code
_entity_poly.pdbx_strand_id
1 'polypeptide(L)'
;MKQVAVAAIGAAALSAAGCMAAPTPMDISNCAELQAAAEATATVGNVLGQLVEEEIFCDEWLSVEIPENKLKLDGDDGVTYKFDKVRFVVKSGAILRVDVPVEFTGDRTQVVHGGVLNVEEGGKARFLSSVSMDGIGVDTVDLADMKHGGCVYNQGYVRFEGEFYANGCETVSTIEEYRVAMAGNGAGIWNGKDAKVVFKEAVEMDFCGNWPWTSNGAEPGSDGGAIYSDGEVSFFEDALFTNNEADEGGALWIGVTGVVKFLKSAKATFQSNSGPGNGGTINNYGVLVMRNTASFNQGRSTDGSGGCISCGPASEMVFVKNVLFDGCQSTEHGAAIYIDYDNVEFLPEDATYTDNFIVNNSDGFYKCEDVYVVGDGSGDEDAYMCLP
;
A
#
# COMPACT_ATOMS: atom_id res chain seq x y z
N MET A 1 27.13 -39.48 46.37
CA MET A 1 25.69 -39.63 46.64
C MET A 1 24.98 -39.76 45.30
N LYS A 2 24.24 -40.86 45.12
CA LYS A 2 23.39 -41.15 43.94
C LYS A 2 22.03 -40.49 44.15
N GLN A 3 21.47 -39.83 43.14
CA GLN A 3 20.03 -39.58 42.98
C GLN A 3 19.73 -39.27 41.50
N VAL A 4 19.31 -40.28 40.72
CA VAL A 4 17.94 -40.61 40.27
C VAL A 4 17.50 -39.74 39.09
N ALA A 5 17.72 -40.29 37.89
CA ALA A 5 17.13 -39.83 36.65
C ALA A 5 15.67 -40.33 36.56
N VAL A 6 14.73 -39.41 36.38
CA VAL A 6 13.32 -39.72 36.09
C VAL A 6 13.14 -39.68 34.58
N ALA A 7 12.98 -40.84 33.97
CA ALA A 7 12.61 -40.98 32.56
C ALA A 7 11.11 -40.70 32.41
N ALA A 8 10.76 -39.58 31.80
CA ALA A 8 9.39 -39.30 31.37
C ALA A 8 9.13 -40.05 30.05
N ILE A 9 8.31 -41.10 30.13
CA ILE A 9 7.78 -41.82 28.97
C ILE A 9 6.74 -40.92 28.31
N GLY A 10 7.14 -40.23 27.24
CA GLY A 10 6.23 -39.48 26.39
C GLY A 10 5.32 -40.42 25.63
N ALA A 11 4.02 -40.38 25.93
CA ALA A 11 3.00 -41.05 25.14
C ALA A 11 2.91 -40.33 23.78
N ALA A 12 3.43 -40.97 22.74
CA ALA A 12 3.21 -40.55 21.35
C ALA A 12 1.73 -40.71 21.02
N ALA A 13 0.98 -39.62 21.09
CA ALA A 13 -0.34 -39.54 20.49
C ALA A 13 -0.15 -39.59 18.97
N LEU A 14 -0.26 -40.80 18.41
CA LEU A 14 -0.44 -41.03 16.99
C LEU A 14 -1.80 -40.41 16.62
N SER A 15 -1.83 -39.12 16.26
CA SER A 15 -2.99 -38.55 15.61
C SER A 15 -3.11 -39.25 14.27
N ALA A 16 -4.16 -40.06 14.13
CA ALA A 16 -4.51 -40.64 12.85
C ALA A 16 -4.70 -39.46 11.88
N ALA A 17 -3.76 -39.30 10.94
CA ALA A 17 -3.90 -38.42 9.81
C ALA A 17 -5.06 -38.97 8.96
N GLY A 18 -6.28 -38.64 9.36
CA GLY A 18 -7.46 -38.88 8.57
C GLY A 18 -7.24 -38.16 7.24
N CYS A 19 -7.27 -38.92 6.15
CA CYS A 19 -7.33 -38.37 4.80
C CYS A 19 -8.53 -37.41 4.78
N MET A 20 -8.29 -36.11 4.92
CA MET A 20 -9.35 -35.13 4.74
C MET A 20 -9.81 -35.25 3.29
N ALA A 21 -11.08 -35.58 3.10
CA ALA A 21 -11.68 -35.64 1.78
C ALA A 21 -11.47 -34.29 1.09
N ALA A 22 -11.18 -34.31 -0.22
CA ALA A 22 -11.10 -33.07 -0.99
C ALA A 22 -12.42 -32.31 -0.85
N PRO A 23 -12.39 -30.98 -0.65
CA PRO A 23 -13.61 -30.20 -0.51
C PRO A 23 -14.42 -30.31 -1.81
N THR A 24 -15.71 -30.61 -1.68
CA THR A 24 -16.63 -30.61 -2.82
C THR A 24 -16.75 -29.18 -3.36
N PRO A 25 -16.58 -28.95 -4.67
CA PRO A 25 -16.78 -27.63 -5.26
C PRO A 25 -18.19 -27.10 -5.00
N MET A 26 -18.29 -25.80 -4.75
CA MET A 26 -19.55 -25.04 -4.71
C MET A 26 -19.57 -24.11 -5.92
N ASP A 27 -20.56 -24.26 -6.79
CA ASP A 27 -20.74 -23.34 -7.91
C ASP A 27 -21.17 -21.96 -7.39
N ILE A 28 -20.57 -20.90 -7.92
CA ILE A 28 -20.81 -19.51 -7.58
C ILE A 28 -21.16 -18.77 -8.87
N SER A 29 -22.43 -18.42 -9.01
CA SER A 29 -23.01 -17.67 -10.13
C SER A 29 -23.52 -16.28 -9.72
N ASN A 30 -23.61 -16.00 -8.40
CA ASN A 30 -24.18 -14.77 -7.88
C ASN A 30 -23.67 -14.44 -6.47
N CYS A 31 -24.02 -13.24 -6.00
CA CYS A 31 -23.65 -12.70 -4.69
C CYS A 31 -24.08 -13.59 -3.50
N ALA A 32 -25.27 -14.20 -3.55
CA ALA A 32 -25.77 -15.04 -2.46
C ALA A 32 -24.97 -16.35 -2.35
N GLU A 33 -24.58 -16.95 -3.47
CA GLU A 33 -23.75 -18.16 -3.50
C GLU A 33 -22.31 -17.87 -3.06
N LEU A 34 -21.77 -16.70 -3.43
CA LEU A 34 -20.46 -16.25 -2.96
C LEU A 34 -20.44 -16.10 -1.43
N GLN A 35 -21.47 -15.45 -0.87
CA GLN A 35 -21.64 -15.33 0.58
C GLN A 35 -21.77 -16.69 1.26
N ALA A 36 -22.61 -17.58 0.70
CA ALA A 36 -22.81 -18.93 1.25
C ALA A 36 -21.51 -19.76 1.23
N ALA A 37 -20.68 -19.64 0.19
CA ALA A 37 -19.39 -20.30 0.11
C ALA A 37 -18.41 -19.79 1.20
N ALA A 38 -18.43 -18.49 1.50
CA ALA A 38 -17.61 -17.92 2.55
C ALA A 38 -18.08 -18.37 3.96
N GLU A 39 -19.38 -18.33 4.24
CA GLU A 39 -19.96 -18.80 5.51
C GLU A 39 -19.72 -20.30 5.74
N ALA A 40 -19.74 -21.10 4.67
CA ALA A 40 -19.46 -22.53 4.73
C ALA A 40 -18.06 -22.82 5.28
N THR A 41 -17.10 -21.89 5.16
CA THR A 41 -15.75 -22.07 5.72
C THR A 41 -15.76 -22.29 7.23
N ALA A 42 -16.77 -21.79 7.95
CA ALA A 42 -16.92 -21.99 9.39
C ALA A 42 -17.45 -23.38 9.78
N THR A 43 -18.15 -24.06 8.86
CA THR A 43 -18.90 -25.28 9.20
C THR A 43 -18.31 -26.53 8.56
N VAL A 44 -17.77 -26.40 7.34
CA VAL A 44 -17.26 -27.54 6.57
C VAL A 44 -15.74 -27.51 6.37
N GLY A 45 -15.05 -26.49 6.88
CA GLY A 45 -13.60 -26.34 6.77
C GLY A 45 -13.20 -25.59 5.50
N ASN A 46 -12.30 -26.17 4.70
CA ASN A 46 -11.87 -25.52 3.46
C ASN A 46 -12.99 -25.61 2.40
N VAL A 47 -13.25 -24.51 1.69
CA VAL A 47 -14.24 -24.44 0.61
C VAL A 47 -13.53 -24.14 -0.72
N LEU A 48 -13.99 -24.81 -1.77
CA LEU A 48 -13.63 -24.52 -3.16
C LEU A 48 -14.86 -23.92 -3.84
N GLY A 49 -14.85 -22.62 -4.08
CA GLY A 49 -15.84 -21.91 -4.88
C GLY A 49 -15.44 -21.93 -6.36
N GLN A 50 -16.26 -22.55 -7.20
CA GLN A 50 -16.10 -22.58 -8.65
C GLN A 50 -16.94 -21.44 -9.24
N LEU A 51 -16.28 -20.43 -9.81
CA LEU A 51 -16.94 -19.33 -10.49
C LEU A 51 -17.47 -19.82 -11.84
N VAL A 52 -18.79 -19.80 -11.99
CA VAL A 52 -19.48 -20.30 -13.20
C VAL A 52 -20.02 -19.17 -14.09
N GLU A 53 -20.11 -17.96 -13.55
CA GLU A 53 -20.46 -16.74 -14.30
C GLU A 53 -19.27 -15.78 -14.30
N GLU A 54 -19.01 -15.16 -15.45
CA GLU A 54 -17.89 -14.21 -15.61
C GLU A 54 -18.08 -12.91 -14.82
N GLU A 55 -19.34 -12.56 -14.51
CA GLU A 55 -19.69 -11.32 -13.81
C GLU A 55 -20.58 -11.63 -12.61
N ILE A 56 -20.16 -11.18 -11.43
CA ILE A 56 -20.95 -11.23 -10.19
C ILE A 56 -21.28 -9.78 -9.80
N PHE A 57 -22.53 -9.39 -10.05
CA PHE A 57 -23.06 -8.06 -9.78
C PHE A 57 -23.94 -8.06 -8.53
N CYS A 58 -23.60 -7.23 -7.55
CA CYS A 58 -24.43 -7.00 -6.36
C CYS A 58 -25.07 -5.62 -6.43
N ASP A 59 -26.38 -5.52 -6.20
CA ASP A 59 -27.11 -4.23 -6.22
C ASP A 59 -26.51 -3.22 -5.22
N GLU A 60 -26.09 -3.73 -4.06
CA GLU A 60 -25.46 -3.02 -2.96
C GLU A 60 -24.14 -3.73 -2.59
N TRP A 61 -23.27 -3.03 -1.86
CA TRP A 61 -22.02 -3.60 -1.37
C TRP A 61 -22.23 -4.86 -0.54
N LEU A 62 -21.71 -5.98 -1.03
CA LEU A 62 -21.66 -7.25 -0.32
C LEU A 62 -20.32 -7.40 0.40
N SER A 63 -20.36 -7.50 1.74
CA SER A 63 -19.18 -7.90 2.53
C SER A 63 -19.15 -9.41 2.75
N VAL A 64 -18.28 -10.08 2.01
CA VAL A 64 -18.01 -11.52 2.07
C VAL A 64 -16.98 -11.80 3.17
N GLU A 65 -17.47 -12.12 4.36
CA GLU A 65 -16.61 -12.46 5.49
C GLU A 65 -16.16 -13.93 5.46
N ILE A 66 -14.85 -14.15 5.60
CA ILE A 66 -14.22 -15.47 5.68
C ILE A 66 -13.76 -15.66 7.13
N PRO A 67 -14.58 -16.27 8.00
CA PRO A 67 -14.36 -16.31 9.44
C PRO A 67 -13.21 -17.22 9.86
N GLU A 68 -12.98 -18.32 9.14
CA GLU A 68 -11.94 -19.29 9.44
C GLU A 68 -11.61 -20.13 8.19
N ASN A 69 -10.64 -21.03 8.32
CA ASN A 69 -10.23 -21.94 7.24
C ASN A 69 -9.90 -21.21 5.93
N LYS A 70 -10.15 -21.83 4.78
CA LYS A 70 -9.77 -21.30 3.48
C LYS A 70 -10.96 -21.27 2.53
N LEU A 71 -11.22 -20.10 1.95
CA LEU A 71 -12.01 -19.97 0.74
C LEU A 71 -11.05 -19.91 -0.46
N LYS A 72 -11.11 -20.92 -1.33
CA LYS A 72 -10.45 -20.88 -2.64
C LYS A 72 -11.50 -20.53 -3.70
N LEU A 73 -11.27 -19.46 -4.46
CA LEU A 73 -12.01 -19.15 -5.68
C LEU A 73 -11.21 -19.66 -6.89
N ASP A 74 -11.90 -20.40 -7.75
CA ASP A 74 -11.37 -21.03 -8.97
C ASP A 74 -12.34 -20.78 -10.12
N GLY A 75 -11.90 -20.97 -11.36
CA GLY A 75 -12.68 -20.69 -12.55
C GLY A 75 -12.04 -21.30 -13.79
N ASP A 76 -12.57 -20.95 -14.95
CA ASP A 76 -12.05 -21.43 -16.23
C ASP A 76 -10.75 -20.69 -16.61
N ASP A 77 -9.79 -21.45 -17.14
CA ASP A 77 -8.49 -20.91 -17.55
C ASP A 77 -8.65 -19.81 -18.61
N GLY A 78 -8.02 -18.66 -18.37
CA GLY A 78 -8.00 -17.54 -19.32
C GLY A 78 -9.24 -16.64 -19.28
N VAL A 79 -10.19 -16.91 -18.39
CA VAL A 79 -11.35 -16.04 -18.14
C VAL A 79 -11.00 -15.04 -17.04
N THR A 80 -11.39 -13.77 -17.21
CA THR A 80 -11.31 -12.75 -16.16
C THR A 80 -12.68 -12.58 -15.52
N TYR A 81 -12.73 -12.76 -14.20
CA TYR A 81 -13.98 -12.69 -13.44
C TYR A 81 -14.16 -11.31 -12.81
N LYS A 82 -15.31 -10.70 -13.04
CA LYS A 82 -15.64 -9.37 -12.53
C LYS A 82 -16.51 -9.44 -11.30
N PHE A 83 -16.16 -8.64 -10.32
CA PHE A 83 -16.92 -8.47 -9.09
C PHE A 83 -17.30 -7.00 -8.95
N ASP A 84 -18.59 -6.70 -9.09
CA ASP A 84 -19.10 -5.34 -8.87
C ASP A 84 -19.70 -5.24 -7.47
N LYS A 85 -19.20 -4.27 -6.70
CA LYS A 85 -19.61 -4.01 -5.31
C LYS A 85 -19.45 -5.22 -4.38
N VAL A 86 -18.35 -5.95 -4.52
CA VAL A 86 -17.98 -7.06 -3.62
C VAL A 86 -16.74 -6.70 -2.83
N ARG A 87 -16.82 -6.94 -1.52
CA ARG A 87 -15.74 -6.74 -0.56
C ARG A 87 -15.45 -8.04 0.18
N PHE A 88 -14.18 -8.41 0.31
CA PHE A 88 -13.74 -9.56 1.09
C PHE A 88 -13.16 -9.12 2.45
N VAL A 89 -13.59 -9.81 3.50
CA VAL A 89 -13.03 -9.65 4.86
C VAL A 89 -12.41 -10.96 5.31
N VAL A 90 -11.08 -11.00 5.40
CA VAL A 90 -10.33 -12.19 5.82
C VAL A 90 -10.00 -12.06 7.30
N LYS A 91 -10.72 -12.82 8.14
CA LYS A 91 -10.53 -12.82 9.59
C LYS A 91 -9.21 -13.47 10.00
N SER A 92 -8.82 -13.26 11.25
CA SER A 92 -7.61 -13.86 11.82
C SER A 92 -7.57 -15.39 11.63
N GLY A 93 -6.47 -15.89 11.06
CA GLY A 93 -6.28 -17.32 10.79
C GLY A 93 -6.98 -17.85 9.54
N ALA A 94 -7.86 -17.06 8.92
CA ALA A 94 -8.51 -17.40 7.66
C ALA A 94 -7.62 -17.13 6.45
N ILE A 95 -7.95 -17.76 5.31
CA ILE A 95 -7.23 -17.65 4.05
C ILE A 95 -8.20 -17.41 2.90
N LEU A 96 -8.05 -16.29 2.20
CA LEU A 96 -8.59 -16.09 0.86
C LEU A 96 -7.53 -16.50 -0.17
N ARG A 97 -7.90 -17.36 -1.11
CA ARG A 97 -7.07 -17.70 -2.27
C ARG A 97 -7.89 -17.55 -3.55
N VAL A 98 -7.39 -16.78 -4.50
CA VAL A 98 -8.04 -16.57 -5.80
C VAL A 98 -7.08 -17.05 -6.89
N ASP A 99 -7.48 -18.06 -7.66
CA ASP A 99 -6.60 -18.70 -8.64
C ASP A 99 -6.76 -18.15 -10.07
N VAL A 100 -7.81 -17.37 -10.32
CA VAL A 100 -8.15 -16.80 -11.63
C VAL A 100 -7.92 -15.29 -11.69
N PRO A 101 -7.76 -14.70 -12.88
CA PRO A 101 -7.76 -13.24 -13.05
C PRO A 101 -9.07 -12.63 -12.53
N VAL A 102 -8.96 -11.52 -11.80
CA VAL A 102 -10.14 -10.83 -11.24
C VAL A 102 -10.08 -9.32 -11.45
N GLU A 103 -11.25 -8.74 -11.70
CA GLU A 103 -11.47 -7.30 -11.77
C GLU A 103 -12.53 -6.91 -10.74
N PHE A 104 -12.21 -5.90 -9.94
CA PHE A 104 -13.10 -5.33 -8.94
C PHE A 104 -13.53 -3.94 -9.40
N THR A 105 -14.83 -3.69 -9.36
CA THR A 105 -15.44 -2.37 -9.60
C THR A 105 -16.40 -2.04 -8.48
N GLY A 106 -16.75 -0.76 -8.36
CA GLY A 106 -17.78 -0.32 -7.43
C GLY A 106 -17.89 1.19 -7.37
N ASP A 107 -18.33 1.67 -6.22
CA ASP A 107 -18.39 3.09 -5.90
C ASP A 107 -17.63 3.40 -4.59
N ARG A 108 -17.81 4.62 -4.06
CA ARG A 108 -17.05 5.13 -2.91
C ARG A 108 -17.85 5.13 -1.60
N THR A 109 -19.06 4.56 -1.59
CA THR A 109 -20.07 4.83 -0.55
C THR A 109 -19.92 4.00 0.72
N GLN A 110 -18.82 3.26 0.89
CA GLN A 110 -18.64 2.34 2.00
C GLN A 110 -17.94 2.99 3.19
N VAL A 111 -18.52 2.89 4.39
CA VAL A 111 -17.91 3.35 5.64
C VAL A 111 -17.16 2.19 6.32
N VAL A 112 -16.14 1.67 5.65
CA VAL A 112 -15.37 0.48 6.06
C VAL A 112 -13.88 0.66 5.82
N HIS A 113 -13.05 -0.20 6.41
CA HIS A 113 -11.64 -0.29 6.01
C HIS A 113 -11.49 -1.27 4.84
N GLY A 114 -10.80 -0.88 3.76
CA GLY A 114 -10.58 -1.72 2.59
C GLY A 114 -11.83 -1.84 1.74
N GLY A 115 -11.96 -1.08 0.64
CA GLY A 115 -13.14 -1.12 -0.23
C GLY A 115 -13.35 -2.48 -0.89
N VAL A 116 -12.27 -3.13 -1.36
CA VAL A 116 -12.29 -4.50 -1.91
C VAL A 116 -11.84 -5.52 -0.89
N LEU A 117 -10.76 -5.24 -0.16
CA LEU A 117 -10.09 -6.24 0.64
C LEU A 117 -9.73 -5.69 2.01
N ASN A 118 -10.20 -6.37 3.04
CA ASN A 118 -9.78 -6.17 4.42
C ASN A 118 -9.18 -7.47 4.96
N VAL A 119 -7.91 -7.45 5.31
CA VAL A 119 -7.21 -8.59 5.90
C VAL A 119 -6.83 -8.25 7.34
N GLU A 120 -7.51 -8.88 8.29
CA GLU A 120 -7.24 -8.68 9.71
C GLU A 120 -5.90 -9.33 10.13
N GLU A 121 -5.42 -8.98 11.32
CA GLU A 121 -4.19 -9.55 11.89
C GLU A 121 -4.23 -11.09 11.87
N GLY A 122 -3.20 -11.70 11.29
CA GLY A 122 -3.09 -13.16 11.12
C GLY A 122 -3.90 -13.74 9.96
N GLY A 123 -4.76 -12.96 9.31
CA GLY A 123 -5.43 -13.31 8.06
C GLY A 123 -4.47 -13.33 6.87
N LYS A 124 -4.82 -14.05 5.81
CA LYS A 124 -4.00 -14.15 4.59
C LYS A 124 -4.83 -14.07 3.32
N ALA A 125 -4.47 -13.20 2.40
CA ALA A 125 -5.02 -13.17 1.04
C ALA A 125 -3.93 -13.47 0.01
N ARG A 126 -4.24 -14.33 -0.96
CA ARG A 126 -3.33 -14.67 -2.05
C ARG A 126 -4.05 -14.73 -3.39
N PHE A 127 -3.59 -13.93 -4.33
CA PHE A 127 -4.07 -13.91 -5.71
C PHE A 127 -3.01 -14.54 -6.60
N LEU A 128 -3.33 -15.64 -7.29
CA LEU A 128 -2.36 -16.34 -8.14
C LEU A 128 -2.29 -15.79 -9.57
N SER A 129 -3.25 -14.96 -9.95
CA SER A 129 -3.36 -14.34 -11.27
C SER A 129 -3.48 -12.82 -11.13
N SER A 130 -3.73 -12.13 -12.25
CA SER A 130 -3.85 -10.67 -12.27
C SER A 130 -5.05 -10.18 -11.46
N VAL A 131 -4.88 -9.00 -10.85
CA VAL A 131 -5.91 -8.31 -10.08
C VAL A 131 -6.01 -6.87 -10.56
N SER A 132 -7.22 -6.44 -10.90
CA SER A 132 -7.55 -5.06 -11.21
C SER A 132 -8.55 -4.52 -10.20
N MET A 133 -8.36 -3.30 -9.70
CA MET A 133 -9.30 -2.58 -8.83
C MET A 133 -9.52 -1.18 -9.40
N ASP A 134 -10.75 -0.84 -9.77
CA ASP A 134 -11.05 0.42 -10.48
C ASP A 134 -12.20 1.21 -9.83
N GLY A 135 -11.93 2.48 -9.49
CA GLY A 135 -12.92 3.45 -9.04
C GLY A 135 -13.49 3.19 -7.63
N ILE A 136 -12.79 2.42 -6.81
CA ILE A 136 -13.27 1.97 -5.49
C ILE A 136 -12.80 2.92 -4.40
N GLY A 137 -13.64 3.20 -3.42
CA GLY A 137 -13.19 3.98 -2.27
C GLY A 137 -13.97 3.72 -1.00
N VAL A 138 -13.48 4.35 0.07
CA VAL A 138 -14.10 4.30 1.39
C VAL A 138 -14.34 5.70 1.94
N ASP A 139 -15.47 5.85 2.62
CA ASP A 139 -15.90 7.06 3.27
C ASP A 139 -15.53 7.06 4.77
N THR A 140 -14.93 8.15 5.21
CA THR A 140 -14.74 8.52 6.62
C THR A 140 -15.86 9.46 7.04
N VAL A 141 -16.68 9.01 7.98
CA VAL A 141 -17.83 9.78 8.50
C VAL A 141 -17.59 10.36 9.91
N ASP A 142 -16.53 9.90 10.60
CA ASP A 142 -16.19 10.30 11.97
C ASP A 142 -14.65 10.35 12.13
N LEU A 143 -14.16 11.42 12.75
CA LEU A 143 -12.73 11.61 13.04
C LEU A 143 -12.18 10.60 14.05
N ALA A 144 -13.04 10.12 14.95
CA ALA A 144 -12.67 9.09 15.89
C ALA A 144 -12.55 7.69 15.22
N ASP A 145 -13.05 7.54 14.00
CA ASP A 145 -13.15 6.25 13.29
C ASP A 145 -12.80 6.41 11.79
N MET A 146 -11.62 7.00 11.55
CA MET A 146 -11.08 7.23 10.21
C MET A 146 -10.92 5.92 9.43
N LYS A 147 -11.40 5.89 8.18
CA LYS A 147 -11.34 4.71 7.32
C LYS A 147 -10.15 4.79 6.38
N HIS A 148 -9.37 3.71 6.38
CA HIS A 148 -8.10 3.58 5.67
C HIS A 148 -8.17 2.50 4.60
N GLY A 149 -7.28 2.56 3.61
CA GLY A 149 -7.20 1.55 2.57
C GLY A 149 -8.37 1.66 1.61
N GLY A 150 -8.35 2.60 0.66
CA GLY A 150 -9.47 2.79 -0.26
C GLY A 150 -9.79 1.51 -1.04
N CYS A 151 -8.77 0.86 -1.61
CA CYS A 151 -8.92 -0.46 -2.22
C CYS A 151 -8.59 -1.61 -1.25
N VAL A 152 -7.43 -1.54 -0.57
CA VAL A 152 -6.96 -2.60 0.33
C VAL A 152 -6.59 -2.06 1.71
N TYR A 153 -7.13 -2.68 2.75
CA TYR A 153 -6.70 -2.52 4.14
C TYR A 153 -6.07 -3.82 4.64
N ASN A 154 -4.79 -3.76 5.04
CA ASN A 154 -4.04 -4.94 5.44
C ASN A 154 -3.41 -4.80 6.83
N GLN A 155 -3.82 -5.67 7.75
CA GLN A 155 -3.14 -5.96 9.01
C GLN A 155 -2.49 -7.36 9.05
N GLY A 156 -2.64 -8.17 7.99
CA GLY A 156 -2.10 -9.52 7.88
C GLY A 156 -1.13 -9.67 6.72
N TYR A 157 -1.32 -10.72 5.92
CA TYR A 157 -0.46 -11.02 4.77
C TYR A 157 -1.23 -11.00 3.46
N VAL A 158 -0.84 -10.12 2.54
CA VAL A 158 -1.37 -10.08 1.18
C VAL A 158 -0.26 -10.40 0.18
N ARG A 159 -0.59 -11.24 -0.80
CA ARG A 159 0.34 -11.60 -1.87
C ARG A 159 -0.35 -11.63 -3.23
N PHE A 160 0.21 -10.91 -4.18
CA PHE A 160 -0.17 -10.92 -5.59
C PHE A 160 0.91 -11.64 -6.39
N GLU A 161 0.56 -12.77 -7.01
CA GLU A 161 1.46 -13.53 -7.89
C GLU A 161 1.35 -13.12 -9.36
N GLY A 162 0.24 -12.50 -9.77
CA GLY A 162 0.08 -11.89 -11.09
C GLY A 162 0.23 -10.37 -11.04
N GLU A 163 -0.02 -9.73 -12.18
CA GLU A 163 -0.01 -8.26 -12.31
C GLU A 163 -1.06 -7.63 -11.39
N PHE A 164 -0.73 -6.49 -10.80
CA PHE A 164 -1.65 -5.75 -9.95
C PHE A 164 -1.87 -4.34 -10.52
N TYR A 165 -3.14 -4.00 -10.74
CA TYR A 165 -3.58 -2.69 -11.19
C TYR A 165 -4.56 -2.10 -10.18
N ALA A 166 -4.31 -0.87 -9.75
CA ALA A 166 -5.24 -0.09 -8.94
C ALA A 166 -5.39 1.30 -9.55
N ASN A 167 -6.63 1.70 -9.84
CA ASN A 167 -6.93 2.99 -10.44
C ASN A 167 -8.09 3.68 -9.75
N GLY A 168 -7.93 4.97 -9.46
CA GLY A 168 -9.00 5.76 -8.85
C GLY A 168 -9.39 5.27 -7.45
N CYS A 169 -8.48 4.60 -6.75
CA CYS A 169 -8.70 4.13 -5.38
C CYS A 169 -8.68 5.32 -4.43
N GLU A 170 -9.71 5.49 -3.60
CA GLU A 170 -9.86 6.70 -2.78
C GLU A 170 -10.25 6.42 -1.33
N THR A 171 -9.76 7.29 -0.45
CA THR A 171 -10.32 7.51 0.89
C THR A 171 -10.90 8.92 0.88
N VAL A 172 -12.15 9.09 1.33
CA VAL A 172 -12.85 10.38 1.27
C VAL A 172 -13.42 10.72 2.63
N SER A 173 -13.44 12.00 3.02
CA SER A 173 -14.17 12.44 4.20
C SER A 173 -15.55 12.97 3.78
N THR A 174 -16.62 12.41 4.34
CA THR A 174 -17.98 12.93 4.13
C THR A 174 -18.36 14.02 5.12
N ILE A 175 -17.50 14.30 6.11
CA ILE A 175 -17.76 15.26 7.18
C ILE A 175 -17.78 16.65 6.56
N GLU A 176 -18.95 17.31 6.56
CA GLU A 176 -19.18 18.56 5.82
C GLU A 176 -18.17 19.68 6.14
N GLU A 177 -17.75 19.76 7.40
CA GLU A 177 -16.75 20.72 7.90
C GLU A 177 -15.32 20.42 7.40
N TYR A 178 -15.02 19.17 7.05
CA TYR A 178 -13.69 18.66 6.73
C TYR A 178 -13.64 17.86 5.43
N ARG A 179 -14.52 18.15 4.46
CA ARG A 179 -14.68 17.39 3.19
C ARG A 179 -13.39 17.23 2.38
N VAL A 180 -12.34 17.94 2.73
CA VAL A 180 -11.05 17.96 2.06
C VAL A 180 -9.87 17.58 2.94
N ALA A 181 -10.05 17.47 4.25
CA ALA A 181 -8.95 17.52 5.22
C ALA A 181 -8.64 16.18 5.91
N MET A 182 -9.56 15.23 5.93
CA MET A 182 -9.48 14.11 6.89
C MET A 182 -9.91 12.77 6.28
N ALA A 183 -9.42 12.49 5.07
CA ALA A 183 -9.52 11.15 4.52
C ALA A 183 -8.50 10.23 5.21
N GLY A 184 -8.76 8.92 5.27
CA GLY A 184 -7.77 8.02 5.84
C GLY A 184 -6.59 7.77 4.92
N ASN A 185 -5.49 7.32 5.51
CA ASN A 185 -4.26 6.99 4.81
C ASN A 185 -4.42 5.80 3.85
N GLY A 186 -3.54 5.74 2.85
CA GLY A 186 -3.41 4.61 1.93
C GLY A 186 -4.60 4.49 0.99
N ALA A 187 -4.83 5.47 0.12
CA ALA A 187 -6.01 5.46 -0.74
C ALA A 187 -6.03 4.24 -1.69
N GLY A 188 -4.89 3.83 -2.24
CA GLY A 188 -4.74 2.49 -2.82
C GLY A 188 -4.68 1.40 -1.74
N ILE A 189 -3.57 1.37 -1.00
CA ILE A 189 -3.29 0.34 0.03
C ILE A 189 -2.88 0.98 1.34
N TRP A 190 -3.54 0.58 2.42
CA TRP A 190 -3.06 0.78 3.77
C TRP A 190 -2.47 -0.52 4.33
N ASN A 191 -1.20 -0.47 4.77
CA ASN A 191 -0.48 -1.62 5.29
C ASN A 191 0.04 -1.34 6.72
N GLY A 192 -0.57 -2.00 7.71
CA GLY A 192 -0.25 -1.82 9.11
C GLY A 192 1.15 -2.34 9.50
N LYS A 193 1.58 -1.98 10.72
CA LYS A 193 2.94 -2.21 11.25
C LYS A 193 3.48 -3.63 11.14
N ASP A 194 2.68 -4.63 11.49
CA ASP A 194 3.09 -6.04 11.45
C ASP A 194 2.65 -6.74 10.15
N ALA A 195 2.04 -5.97 9.25
CA ALA A 195 1.45 -6.47 8.03
C ALA A 195 2.47 -6.52 6.89
N LYS A 196 2.18 -7.36 5.91
CA LYS A 196 3.07 -7.57 4.77
C LYS A 196 2.33 -7.69 3.45
N VAL A 197 2.77 -6.92 2.46
CA VAL A 197 2.33 -7.00 1.06
C VAL A 197 3.48 -7.43 0.17
N VAL A 198 3.21 -8.38 -0.73
CA VAL A 198 4.20 -8.86 -1.72
C VAL A 198 3.61 -8.85 -3.12
N PHE A 199 4.24 -8.10 -4.01
CA PHE A 199 3.96 -8.10 -5.45
C PHE A 199 5.04 -8.86 -6.18
N LYS A 200 4.65 -9.91 -6.89
CA LYS A 200 5.57 -10.81 -7.58
C LYS A 200 5.80 -10.49 -9.04
N GLU A 201 4.85 -9.81 -9.66
CA GLU A 201 4.87 -9.33 -11.04
C GLU A 201 4.67 -7.81 -11.05
N ALA A 202 4.40 -7.25 -12.23
CA ALA A 202 4.29 -5.82 -12.44
C ALA A 202 3.15 -5.19 -11.62
N VAL A 203 3.37 -3.95 -11.18
CA VAL A 203 2.42 -3.13 -10.43
C VAL A 203 2.18 -1.82 -11.15
N GLU A 204 0.91 -1.43 -11.28
CA GLU A 204 0.51 -0.10 -11.73
C GLU A 204 -0.52 0.46 -10.75
N MET A 205 -0.26 1.67 -10.27
CA MET A 205 -1.14 2.42 -9.38
C MET A 205 -1.30 3.83 -9.94
N ASP A 206 -2.49 4.12 -10.45
CA ASP A 206 -2.83 5.37 -11.14
C ASP A 206 -3.97 6.10 -10.43
N PHE A 207 -3.92 7.42 -10.38
CA PHE A 207 -4.98 8.26 -9.79
C PHE A 207 -5.46 7.77 -8.42
N CYS A 208 -4.58 7.18 -7.59
CA CYS A 208 -4.94 6.80 -6.23
C CYS A 208 -4.78 7.99 -5.31
N GLY A 209 -5.76 8.13 -4.42
CA GLY A 209 -5.94 9.33 -3.63
C GLY A 209 -6.56 10.45 -4.45
N ASN A 210 -7.11 11.41 -3.73
CA ASN A 210 -7.73 12.59 -4.31
C ASN A 210 -7.59 13.67 -3.26
N TRP A 211 -6.55 14.49 -3.39
CA TRP A 211 -6.39 15.64 -2.52
C TRP A 211 -7.00 16.85 -3.22
N PRO A 212 -8.24 17.25 -2.88
CA PRO A 212 -8.80 18.47 -3.41
C PRO A 212 -7.94 19.65 -2.94
N TRP A 213 -7.22 20.26 -3.90
CA TRP A 213 -6.29 21.41 -3.87
C TRP A 213 -6.72 22.68 -3.10
N THR A 214 -7.76 22.61 -2.27
CA THR A 214 -8.43 23.76 -1.65
C THR A 214 -8.11 23.98 -0.17
N SER A 215 -7.38 23.08 0.50
CA SER A 215 -6.98 23.22 1.91
C SER A 215 -5.54 23.72 2.05
N ASN A 216 -5.37 24.94 2.56
CA ASN A 216 -4.07 25.54 2.92
C ASN A 216 -3.59 25.05 4.31
N GLY A 217 -3.56 23.75 4.58
CA GLY A 217 -3.11 23.23 5.86
C GLY A 217 -2.83 21.73 5.83
N ALA A 218 -1.75 21.34 6.51
CA ALA A 218 -1.47 19.95 6.86
C ALA A 218 -2.56 19.49 7.82
N GLU A 219 -3.43 18.62 7.35
CA GLU A 219 -4.55 18.09 8.11
C GLU A 219 -4.34 16.59 8.29
N PRO A 220 -4.59 16.04 9.49
CA PRO A 220 -4.28 14.65 9.79
C PRO A 220 -5.09 13.71 8.90
N GLY A 221 -4.39 12.89 8.11
CA GLY A 221 -4.99 11.93 7.19
C GLY A 221 -4.37 12.00 5.80
N SER A 222 -4.87 11.18 4.89
CA SER A 222 -4.50 11.16 3.47
C SER A 222 -3.02 10.92 3.16
N ASP A 223 -2.25 10.28 4.04
CA ASP A 223 -0.87 9.93 3.73
C ASP A 223 -0.80 8.76 2.74
N GLY A 224 0.12 8.81 1.78
CA GLY A 224 0.39 7.70 0.87
C GLY A 224 -0.75 7.45 -0.12
N GLY A 225 -0.84 8.24 -1.19
CA GLY A 225 -1.97 8.19 -2.12
C GLY A 225 -2.11 6.81 -2.77
N ALA A 226 -1.01 6.25 -3.27
CA ALA A 226 -0.99 4.86 -3.69
C ALA A 226 -0.84 3.90 -2.50
N ILE A 227 0.18 4.07 -1.66
CA ILE A 227 0.46 3.17 -0.54
C ILE A 227 0.89 3.96 0.71
N TYR A 228 0.19 3.67 1.81
CA TYR A 228 0.64 3.94 3.16
C TYR A 228 1.17 2.65 3.80
N SER A 229 2.38 2.67 4.36
CA SER A 229 2.92 1.47 5.03
C SER A 229 3.72 1.77 6.30
N ASP A 230 3.25 1.19 7.40
CA ASP A 230 4.04 0.97 8.62
C ASP A 230 4.69 -0.42 8.66
N GLY A 231 4.30 -1.33 7.76
CA GLY A 231 4.81 -2.70 7.66
C GLY A 231 5.71 -2.93 6.45
N GLU A 232 5.81 -4.19 6.00
CA GLU A 232 6.66 -4.57 4.86
C GLU A 232 5.92 -4.57 3.52
N VAL A 233 6.46 -3.85 2.53
CA VAL A 233 6.03 -3.94 1.13
C VAL A 233 7.21 -4.35 0.25
N SER A 234 7.02 -5.33 -0.62
CA SER A 234 8.08 -5.81 -1.52
C SER A 234 7.60 -5.96 -2.95
N PHE A 235 8.32 -5.33 -3.87
CA PHE A 235 8.14 -5.42 -5.31
C PHE A 235 9.26 -6.27 -5.90
N PHE A 236 8.89 -7.28 -6.70
CA PHE A 236 9.87 -8.16 -7.35
C PHE A 236 10.10 -7.84 -8.83
N GLU A 237 9.15 -7.17 -9.48
CA GLU A 237 9.22 -6.70 -10.86
C GLU A 237 8.83 -5.21 -10.92
N ASP A 238 8.67 -4.66 -12.13
CA ASP A 238 8.49 -3.24 -12.38
C ASP A 238 7.22 -2.68 -11.69
N ALA A 239 7.35 -1.48 -11.14
CA ALA A 239 6.28 -0.77 -10.46
C ALA A 239 6.13 0.65 -11.01
N LEU A 240 4.92 1.01 -11.41
CA LEU A 240 4.55 2.31 -11.94
C LEU A 240 3.54 2.98 -11.00
N PHE A 241 3.86 4.19 -10.58
CA PHE A 241 3.00 5.04 -9.76
C PHE A 241 2.77 6.36 -10.49
N THR A 242 1.56 6.58 -10.98
CA THR A 242 1.20 7.76 -11.79
C THR A 242 0.08 8.56 -11.15
N ASN A 243 0.19 9.89 -11.18
CA ASN A 243 -0.89 10.81 -10.80
C ASN A 243 -1.51 10.53 -9.41
N ASN A 244 -0.74 9.99 -8.47
CA ASN A 244 -1.25 9.73 -7.13
C ASN A 244 -1.11 10.98 -6.26
N GLU A 245 -2.10 11.19 -5.40
CA GLU A 245 -2.22 12.38 -4.58
C GLU A 245 -2.47 12.04 -3.10
N ALA A 246 -1.77 12.73 -2.20
CA ALA A 246 -1.87 12.58 -0.74
C ALA A 246 -1.44 13.87 -0.04
N ASP A 247 -1.65 13.99 1.28
CA ASP A 247 -1.08 15.10 2.06
C ASP A 247 0.46 15.00 2.04
N GLU A 248 0.98 13.86 2.50
CA GLU A 248 2.39 13.50 2.40
C GLU A 248 2.58 12.21 1.59
N GLY A 249 3.61 12.18 0.74
CA GLY A 249 3.91 10.98 -0.05
C GLY A 249 2.85 10.68 -1.10
N GLY A 250 2.71 11.54 -2.12
CA GLY A 250 1.70 11.42 -3.19
C GLY A 250 1.52 9.98 -3.70
N ALA A 251 2.63 9.27 -3.94
CA ALA A 251 2.60 7.83 -4.16
C ALA A 251 2.76 7.04 -2.85
N LEU A 252 3.87 7.23 -2.14
CA LEU A 252 4.25 6.37 -1.01
C LEU A 252 4.47 7.17 0.26
N TRP A 253 3.85 6.72 1.35
CA TRP A 253 4.22 7.12 2.70
C TRP A 253 4.74 5.92 3.47
N ILE A 254 5.95 6.04 4.02
CA ILE A 254 6.66 4.96 4.70
C ILE A 254 6.90 5.38 6.14
N GLY A 255 6.18 4.76 7.07
CA GLY A 255 6.30 5.09 8.48
C GLY A 255 7.59 4.60 9.10
N VAL A 256 7.84 4.97 10.35
CA VAL A 256 9.08 4.67 11.08
C VAL A 256 9.42 3.18 11.18
N THR A 257 8.41 2.30 11.15
CA THR A 257 8.62 0.84 11.09
C THR A 257 8.42 0.26 9.70
N GLY A 258 8.00 1.09 8.75
CA GLY A 258 7.73 0.73 7.38
C GLY A 258 9.01 0.35 6.65
N VAL A 259 8.90 -0.68 5.80
CA VAL A 259 10.00 -1.17 4.98
C VAL A 259 9.49 -1.42 3.57
N VAL A 260 9.88 -0.56 2.63
CA VAL A 260 9.52 -0.71 1.21
C VAL A 260 10.74 -1.09 0.40
N LYS A 261 10.64 -2.19 -0.35
CA LYS A 261 11.76 -2.77 -1.10
C LYS A 261 11.40 -3.02 -2.55
N PHE A 262 12.11 -2.37 -3.46
CA PHE A 262 12.16 -2.71 -4.88
C PHE A 262 13.35 -3.65 -5.11
N LEU A 263 13.03 -4.93 -5.27
CA LEU A 263 14.00 -6.03 -5.24
C LEU A 263 14.39 -6.49 -6.64
N LYS A 264 15.49 -7.27 -6.70
CA LYS A 264 15.99 -7.90 -7.93
C LYS A 264 16.17 -6.87 -9.07
N SER A 265 15.43 -7.06 -10.16
CA SER A 265 15.43 -6.26 -11.39
C SER A 265 14.32 -5.21 -11.43
N ALA A 266 13.45 -5.14 -10.42
CA ALA A 266 12.33 -4.21 -10.36
C ALA A 266 12.78 -2.77 -10.63
N LYS A 267 12.19 -2.14 -11.64
CA LYS A 267 12.29 -0.69 -11.86
C LYS A 267 11.15 0.00 -11.15
N ALA A 268 11.45 1.10 -10.47
CA ALA A 268 10.43 1.96 -9.88
C ALA A 268 10.27 3.22 -10.73
N THR A 269 9.08 3.46 -11.26
CA THR A 269 8.76 4.68 -12.00
C THR A 269 7.67 5.43 -11.26
N PHE A 270 7.96 6.67 -10.94
CA PHE A 270 7.04 7.61 -10.32
C PHE A 270 6.85 8.76 -11.29
N GLN A 271 5.61 9.06 -11.65
CA GLN A 271 5.28 10.09 -12.62
C GLN A 271 4.13 10.95 -12.13
N SER A 272 4.37 12.26 -12.01
CA SER A 272 3.35 13.26 -11.73
C SER A 272 2.58 12.99 -10.42
N ASN A 273 3.23 12.40 -9.42
CA ASN A 273 2.66 12.24 -8.08
C ASN A 273 2.84 13.54 -7.29
N SER A 274 1.88 13.89 -6.45
CA SER A 274 1.94 15.15 -5.70
C SER A 274 1.30 15.10 -4.32
N GLY A 275 1.71 16.05 -3.47
CA GLY A 275 1.05 16.34 -2.21
C GLY A 275 1.40 17.75 -1.73
N PRO A 276 0.56 18.40 -0.88
CA PRO A 276 0.92 19.67 -0.29
C PRO A 276 2.04 19.56 0.74
N GLY A 277 2.07 18.48 1.51
CA GLY A 277 3.09 18.23 2.53
C GLY A 277 4.42 17.76 1.96
N ASN A 278 5.21 17.15 2.84
CA ASN A 278 6.54 16.69 2.51
C ASN A 278 6.52 15.45 1.60
N GLY A 279 7.49 15.37 0.70
CA GLY A 279 7.66 14.19 -0.14
C GLY A 279 6.58 14.10 -1.20
N GLY A 280 6.60 15.00 -2.19
CA GLY A 280 5.54 15.08 -3.19
C GLY A 280 5.26 13.75 -3.91
N THR A 281 6.28 12.91 -4.06
CA THR A 281 6.09 11.50 -4.47
C THR A 281 6.21 10.52 -3.30
N ILE A 282 7.30 10.60 -2.52
CA ILE A 282 7.57 9.70 -1.40
C ILE A 282 7.86 10.52 -0.15
N ASN A 283 7.15 10.24 0.94
CA ASN A 283 7.59 10.63 2.27
C ASN A 283 8.09 9.41 3.05
N ASN A 284 9.35 9.44 3.47
CA ASN A 284 10.03 8.30 4.07
C ASN A 284 10.49 8.63 5.49
N TYR A 285 9.89 7.98 6.48
CA TYR A 285 10.35 7.94 7.87
C TYR A 285 10.98 6.59 8.24
N GLY A 286 10.87 5.58 7.39
CA GLY A 286 11.37 4.22 7.61
C GLY A 286 12.44 3.82 6.60
N VAL A 287 12.36 2.58 6.10
CA VAL A 287 13.39 2.02 5.21
C VAL A 287 12.88 1.95 3.77
N LEU A 288 13.57 2.65 2.88
CA LEU A 288 13.35 2.62 1.43
C LEU A 288 14.55 2.00 0.72
N VAL A 289 14.34 0.89 0.02
CA VAL A 289 15.40 0.20 -0.73
C VAL A 289 15.03 0.12 -2.21
N MET A 290 15.86 0.74 -3.05
CA MET A 290 15.78 0.69 -4.50
C MET A 290 17.04 0.02 -5.06
N ARG A 291 16.95 -1.28 -5.38
CA ARG A 291 18.13 -2.07 -5.80
C ARG A 291 18.50 -1.94 -7.27
N ASN A 292 17.66 -1.30 -8.07
CA ASN A 292 17.86 -1.11 -9.50
C ASN A 292 17.41 0.30 -9.89
N THR A 293 17.08 0.52 -11.16
CA THR A 293 16.66 1.82 -11.69
C THR A 293 15.43 2.38 -10.98
N ALA A 294 15.52 3.65 -10.60
CA ALA A 294 14.40 4.44 -10.14
C ALA A 294 14.30 5.73 -10.97
N SER A 295 13.09 6.09 -11.38
CA SER A 295 12.81 7.31 -12.12
C SER A 295 11.71 8.08 -11.41
N PHE A 296 11.99 9.33 -11.07
CA PHE A 296 11.07 10.26 -10.46
C PHE A 296 10.86 11.41 -11.43
N ASN A 297 9.69 11.47 -12.03
CA ASN A 297 9.37 12.44 -13.06
C ASN A 297 8.23 13.33 -12.55
N GLN A 298 8.46 14.63 -12.45
CA GLN A 298 7.43 15.61 -12.12
C GLN A 298 6.76 15.38 -10.75
N GLY A 299 7.51 14.87 -9.76
CA GLY A 299 7.04 14.82 -8.39
C GLY A 299 6.89 16.22 -7.82
N ARG A 300 5.79 16.50 -7.11
CA ARG A 300 5.50 17.86 -6.64
C ARG A 300 5.05 17.93 -5.19
N SER A 301 5.79 18.65 -4.36
CA SER A 301 5.36 19.13 -3.05
C SER A 301 4.89 20.59 -3.18
N THR A 302 3.63 20.90 -2.88
CA THR A 302 3.09 22.27 -3.12
C THR A 302 3.27 23.23 -1.97
N ASP A 303 3.44 22.74 -0.75
CA ASP A 303 3.57 23.55 0.46
C ASP A 303 4.63 22.99 1.42
N GLY A 304 5.45 22.03 0.97
CA GLY A 304 6.49 21.40 1.78
C GLY A 304 7.82 21.22 1.03
N SER A 305 8.61 20.28 1.54
CA SER A 305 9.96 19.96 1.08
C SER A 305 10.02 18.58 0.41
N GLY A 306 11.05 18.36 -0.41
CA GLY A 306 11.27 17.06 -1.05
C GLY A 306 10.25 16.81 -2.15
N GLY A 307 10.32 17.55 -3.24
CA GLY A 307 9.32 17.48 -4.32
C GLY A 307 9.12 16.07 -4.86
N CYS A 308 10.20 15.30 -4.96
CA CYS A 308 10.12 13.87 -5.19
C CYS A 308 10.21 13.08 -3.87
N ILE A 309 11.26 13.23 -3.08
CA ILE A 309 11.45 12.46 -1.84
C ILE A 309 11.68 13.39 -0.66
N SER A 310 10.96 13.17 0.44
CA SER A 310 11.28 13.69 1.76
C SER A 310 11.71 12.55 2.69
N CYS A 311 12.70 12.82 3.53
CA CYS A 311 13.28 11.86 4.46
C CYS A 311 13.31 12.42 5.87
N GLY A 312 12.59 11.77 6.77
CA GLY A 312 12.53 12.12 8.18
C GLY A 312 13.70 11.58 9.01
N PRO A 313 13.71 11.85 10.33
CA PRO A 313 14.86 11.62 11.22
C PRO A 313 15.28 10.15 11.40
N ALA A 314 14.37 9.21 11.16
CA ALA A 314 14.60 7.76 11.30
C ALA A 314 14.74 7.05 9.96
N SER A 315 14.74 7.81 8.86
CA SER A 315 14.77 7.27 7.52
C SER A 315 16.09 6.57 7.19
N GLU A 316 16.00 5.49 6.42
CA GLU A 316 17.11 4.86 5.74
C GLU A 316 16.76 4.78 4.26
N MET A 317 17.68 5.23 3.41
CA MET A 317 17.57 5.08 1.96
C MET A 317 18.76 4.29 1.42
N VAL A 318 18.47 3.32 0.56
CA VAL A 318 19.51 2.56 -0.15
C VAL A 318 19.18 2.55 -1.63
N PHE A 319 19.93 3.33 -2.40
CA PHE A 319 19.91 3.31 -3.86
C PHE A 319 21.14 2.58 -4.37
N VAL A 320 20.93 1.57 -5.20
CA VAL A 320 22.06 0.73 -5.66
C VAL A 320 22.57 1.17 -7.03
N LYS A 321 21.70 1.57 -7.98
CA LYS A 321 22.09 1.99 -9.35
C LYS A 321 21.06 2.88 -10.02
N ASN A 322 21.56 3.84 -10.81
CA ASN A 322 20.82 4.61 -11.83
C ASN A 322 19.51 5.22 -11.31
N VAL A 323 19.61 6.37 -10.68
CA VAL A 323 18.43 7.13 -10.24
C VAL A 323 18.28 8.37 -11.12
N LEU A 324 17.08 8.63 -11.61
CA LEU A 324 16.75 9.86 -12.34
C LEU A 324 15.72 10.66 -11.55
N PHE A 325 16.03 11.94 -11.31
CA PHE A 325 15.10 12.95 -10.82
C PHE A 325 14.92 14.00 -11.92
N ASP A 326 13.75 14.03 -12.53
CA ASP A 326 13.43 14.90 -13.66
C ASP A 326 12.20 15.76 -13.37
N GLY A 327 12.37 17.08 -13.33
CA GLY A 327 11.27 18.02 -13.15
C GLY A 327 10.61 17.99 -11.78
N CYS A 328 11.31 17.53 -10.74
CA CYS A 328 10.78 17.52 -9.37
C CYS A 328 10.65 18.96 -8.83
N GLN A 329 9.59 19.22 -8.06
CA GLN A 329 9.23 20.55 -7.59
C GLN A 329 8.88 20.55 -6.10
N SER A 330 9.51 21.42 -5.32
CA SER A 330 9.07 21.70 -3.95
C SER A 330 8.84 23.19 -3.75
N THR A 331 8.07 23.53 -2.72
CA THR A 331 7.89 24.94 -2.37
C THR A 331 8.95 25.40 -1.39
N GLU A 332 9.36 24.58 -0.44
CA GLU A 332 10.29 24.97 0.63
C GLU A 332 11.74 24.57 0.33
N HIS A 333 12.10 23.30 0.52
CA HIS A 333 13.48 22.80 0.40
C HIS A 333 13.57 21.56 -0.49
N GLY A 334 14.73 21.35 -1.12
CA GLY A 334 15.07 20.13 -1.88
C GLY A 334 14.02 19.71 -2.90
N ALA A 335 14.06 20.24 -4.12
CA ALA A 335 13.03 19.92 -5.10
C ALA A 335 13.08 18.44 -5.52
N ALA A 336 14.25 17.82 -5.66
CA ALA A 336 14.32 16.36 -5.82
C ALA A 336 14.26 15.64 -4.46
N ILE A 337 15.20 15.94 -3.56
CA ILE A 337 15.32 15.26 -2.26
C ILE A 337 15.46 16.27 -1.13
N TYR A 338 14.66 16.10 -0.08
CA TYR A 338 14.84 16.77 1.22
C TYR A 338 15.14 15.74 2.31
N ILE A 339 16.10 16.06 3.18
CA ILE A 339 16.51 15.22 4.30
C ILE A 339 16.53 16.08 5.56
N ASP A 340 15.69 15.72 6.54
CA ASP A 340 15.50 16.44 7.80
C ASP A 340 16.65 16.24 8.81
N TYR A 341 17.52 15.24 8.63
CA TYR A 341 18.70 14.98 9.51
C TYR A 341 19.87 14.28 8.79
N ASP A 342 21.08 14.33 9.36
CA ASP A 342 22.30 13.67 8.84
C ASP A 342 22.25 12.11 8.83
N ASN A 343 21.08 11.47 8.92
CA ASN A 343 20.92 10.02 8.99
C ASN A 343 21.01 9.30 7.64
N VAL A 344 21.08 10.03 6.51
CA VAL A 344 21.26 9.43 5.20
C VAL A 344 22.76 9.30 4.88
N GLU A 345 23.32 8.13 5.18
CA GLU A 345 24.73 7.81 4.90
C GLU A 345 25.00 7.61 3.39
N PHE A 346 23.96 7.37 2.57
CA PHE A 346 24.09 7.02 1.16
C PHE A 346 23.07 7.74 0.28
N LEU A 347 23.44 8.90 -0.23
CA LEU A 347 22.79 9.44 -1.42
C LEU A 347 23.18 8.60 -2.65
N PRO A 348 22.31 8.53 -3.67
CA PRO A 348 22.64 7.84 -4.92
C PRO A 348 23.82 8.54 -5.62
N GLU A 349 25.04 8.02 -5.47
CA GLU A 349 26.25 8.57 -6.11
C GLU A 349 26.15 8.64 -7.65
N ASP A 350 25.31 7.78 -8.24
CA ASP A 350 25.03 7.69 -9.68
C ASP A 350 23.65 8.29 -10.06
N ALA A 351 23.15 9.27 -9.30
CA ALA A 351 21.92 9.97 -9.66
C ALA A 351 22.12 10.99 -10.80
N THR A 352 21.08 11.17 -11.60
CA THR A 352 20.96 12.26 -12.58
C THR A 352 19.82 13.16 -12.14
N TYR A 353 20.10 14.46 -12.11
CA TYR A 353 19.15 15.50 -11.76
C TYR A 353 18.94 16.42 -12.96
N THR A 354 17.69 16.58 -13.40
CA THR A 354 17.31 17.43 -14.54
C THR A 354 16.08 18.25 -14.20
N ASP A 355 16.12 19.55 -14.51
CA ASP A 355 14.98 20.46 -14.44
C ASP A 355 14.23 20.51 -13.09
N ASN A 356 14.89 20.15 -11.98
CA ASN A 356 14.32 20.27 -10.63
C ASN A 356 14.34 21.74 -10.19
N PHE A 357 13.31 22.21 -9.47
CA PHE A 357 13.30 23.60 -8.99
C PHE A 357 12.44 23.84 -7.75
N ILE A 358 12.87 24.81 -6.93
CA ILE A 358 12.12 25.28 -5.76
C ILE A 358 11.28 26.50 -6.15
N VAL A 359 9.97 26.45 -5.91
CA VAL A 359 9.01 27.52 -6.27
C VAL A 359 9.22 28.75 -5.40
N ASN A 360 9.22 28.60 -4.08
CA ASN A 360 9.30 29.70 -3.13
C ASN A 360 10.42 29.45 -2.13
N ASN A 361 11.67 29.78 -2.47
CA ASN A 361 12.79 29.63 -1.52
C ASN A 361 12.49 30.34 -0.18
N SER A 362 12.03 29.58 0.81
CA SER A 362 11.55 30.04 2.11
C SER A 362 12.70 30.61 2.93
N ASP A 363 13.90 30.06 2.76
CA ASP A 363 15.10 30.50 3.47
C ASP A 363 15.77 31.72 2.86
N GLY A 364 15.39 32.13 1.64
CA GLY A 364 15.93 33.31 0.93
C GLY A 364 17.42 33.25 0.56
N PHE A 365 18.23 32.40 1.21
CA PHE A 365 19.69 32.36 1.10
C PHE A 365 20.23 31.09 0.46
N TYR A 366 19.56 29.94 0.59
CA TYR A 366 20.01 28.67 0.03
C TYR A 366 18.98 28.07 -0.91
N LYS A 367 19.29 28.02 -2.21
CA LYS A 367 18.50 27.28 -3.20
C LYS A 367 19.23 25.97 -3.52
N CYS A 368 18.90 24.91 -2.78
CA CYS A 368 19.35 23.57 -3.14
C CYS A 368 18.21 22.90 -3.93
N GLU A 369 18.17 23.12 -5.23
CA GLU A 369 17.09 22.61 -6.09
C GLU A 369 17.10 21.08 -6.14
N ASP A 370 18.27 20.44 -6.20
CA ASP A 370 18.34 18.98 -6.28
C ASP A 370 18.22 18.34 -4.90
N VAL A 371 19.25 18.47 -4.06
CA VAL A 371 19.27 17.84 -2.72
C VAL A 371 19.52 18.87 -1.63
N TYR A 372 18.66 18.88 -0.61
CA TYR A 372 18.79 19.69 0.59
C TYR A 372 18.91 18.79 1.83
N VAL A 373 19.98 18.98 2.62
CA VAL A 373 20.22 18.28 3.88
C VAL A 373 20.27 19.28 5.03
N VAL A 374 19.48 19.04 6.07
CA VAL A 374 19.53 19.79 7.34
C VAL A 374 20.67 19.21 8.19
N GLY A 375 21.71 20.04 8.44
CA GLY A 375 22.84 19.65 9.28
C GLY A 375 22.51 19.57 10.77
N ASP A 376 23.43 19.00 11.56
CA ASP A 376 23.20 18.54 12.94
C ASP A 376 22.20 19.37 13.78
N GLY A 377 21.23 18.67 14.38
CA GLY A 377 20.11 19.25 15.13
C GLY A 377 20.48 19.97 16.43
N SER A 378 21.69 20.52 16.55
CA SER A 378 22.11 21.37 17.66
C SER A 378 21.51 22.77 17.61
N GLY A 379 20.90 23.16 16.48
CA GLY A 379 20.15 24.41 16.32
C GLY A 379 21.00 25.68 16.41
N ASP A 380 22.34 25.55 16.45
CA ASP A 380 23.25 26.68 16.69
C ASP A 380 24.15 27.03 15.49
N GLU A 381 24.08 26.34 14.35
CA GLU A 381 24.62 26.81 13.06
C GLU A 381 24.18 25.85 11.93
N ASP A 382 22.99 26.08 11.37
CA ASP A 382 22.54 25.86 9.99
C ASP A 382 23.58 25.29 8.99
N ALA A 383 24.00 24.04 9.17
CA ALA A 383 24.95 23.38 8.29
C ALA A 383 24.21 22.74 7.11
N TYR A 384 23.61 23.57 6.27
CA TYR A 384 22.92 23.10 5.07
C TYR A 384 23.93 22.61 4.03
N MET A 385 23.68 21.43 3.48
CA MET A 385 24.47 20.89 2.37
C MET A 385 23.60 20.82 1.12
N CYS A 386 23.89 21.68 0.14
CA CYS A 386 23.39 21.46 -1.22
C CYS A 386 24.27 20.39 -1.88
N LEU A 387 23.67 19.28 -2.29
CA LEU A 387 24.36 18.25 -3.06
C LEU A 387 23.83 18.25 -4.51
N PRO A 388 24.72 18.07 -5.50
CA PRO A 388 24.38 18.08 -6.92
C PRO A 388 23.76 16.77 -7.41
#